data_AF-A0A4V3WKB1-F1
#
_entry.id   AF-A0A4V3WKB1-F1
#
_cell.length_a   1.000
_cell.length_b   1.000
_cell.length_c   1.000
_cell.angle_alpha   90.00
_cell.angle_beta   90.00
_cell.angle_gamma   90.00
#
_symmetry.space_group_name_H-M   'P 1'
#
loop_
_entity.id
_entity.type
_entity.pdbx_description
1 polymer ?
#
loop_
_entity_poly.entity_id
_entity_poly.type
_entity_poly.pdbx_seq_one_letter_code
_entity_poly.pdbx_strand_id
1 'polypeptide(L)'
;MIVQMLWWLLLLPLCVRAAETTVVMHGCPEKCGDISVPYPFGIEVPNLRCSMNDNFTLQCNNNSESKSSPKLMLGDFQILNISVEESTITVLTTMAYECYNVSRDGLNFYDTSMSLTGTPYTFSATQNRFTAIGCDTMAYMGDSDGTSFGTGCISLCYHEVSN
;
A
#
# COMPACT_ATOMS: atom_id res chain seq x y z
N MET A 1 -39.12 35.57 -28.04
CA MET A 1 -38.93 34.26 -27.37
C MET A 1 -37.87 33.37 -28.05
N ILE A 2 -37.00 33.91 -28.91
CA ILE A 2 -35.93 33.14 -29.59
C ILE A 2 -34.55 33.44 -28.97
N VAL A 3 -34.38 34.64 -28.39
CA VAL A 3 -33.11 35.11 -27.80
C VAL A 3 -32.73 34.38 -26.50
N GLN A 4 -33.70 33.81 -25.78
CA GLN A 4 -33.47 33.11 -24.51
C GLN A 4 -33.03 31.65 -24.68
N MET A 5 -33.28 31.05 -25.84
CA MET A 5 -32.85 29.67 -26.17
C MET A 5 -31.34 29.61 -26.49
N LEU A 6 -30.76 30.70 -27.01
CA LEU A 6 -29.33 30.77 -27.38
C LEU A 6 -28.40 30.78 -26.16
N TRP A 7 -28.91 31.09 -24.97
CA TRP A 7 -28.08 31.17 -23.76
C TRP A 7 -27.85 29.82 -23.08
N TRP A 8 -28.66 28.80 -23.40
CA TRP A 8 -28.49 27.45 -22.86
C TRP A 8 -27.52 26.59 -23.68
N LEU A 9 -27.22 26.97 -24.92
CA LEU A 9 -26.20 26.33 -25.74
C LEU A 9 -24.76 26.68 -25.31
N LEU A 10 -24.59 27.73 -24.49
CA LEU A 10 -23.31 28.17 -23.94
C LEU A 10 -22.93 27.48 -22.60
N LEU A 11 -23.78 26.59 -22.09
CA LEU A 11 -23.58 25.85 -20.83
C LEU A 11 -23.39 24.33 -21.02
N LEU A 12 -23.03 23.88 -22.23
CA LEU A 12 -22.49 22.54 -22.41
C LEU A 12 -21.06 22.55 -21.86
N PRO A 13 -20.76 21.86 -20.74
CA PRO A 13 -19.38 21.65 -20.35
C PRO A 13 -18.77 20.80 -21.45
N LEU A 14 -17.76 21.33 -22.14
CA LEU A 14 -16.84 20.48 -22.87
C LEU A 14 -16.21 19.57 -21.83
N CYS A 15 -16.74 18.34 -21.69
CA CYS A 15 -16.03 17.26 -21.04
C CYS A 15 -14.80 16.98 -21.90
N VAL A 16 -13.74 17.76 -21.69
CA VAL A 16 -12.41 17.41 -22.14
C VAL A 16 -12.06 16.17 -21.33
N ARG A 17 -12.21 15.00 -21.94
CA ARG A 17 -11.54 13.81 -21.44
C ARG A 17 -10.05 14.12 -21.53
N ALA A 18 -9.39 14.28 -20.40
CA ALA A 18 -7.94 14.21 -20.37
C ALA A 18 -7.59 12.83 -20.93
N ALA A 19 -6.94 12.81 -22.10
CA ALA A 19 -6.30 11.60 -22.55
C ALA A 19 -5.20 11.33 -21.51
N GLU A 20 -5.27 10.17 -20.85
CA GLU A 20 -4.15 9.67 -20.06
C GLU A 20 -2.97 9.52 -21.01
N THR A 21 -2.10 10.52 -21.03
CA THR A 21 -0.80 10.37 -21.68
C THR A 21 0.00 9.44 -20.79
N THR A 22 -0.09 8.14 -21.06
CA THR A 22 0.93 7.21 -20.61
C THR A 22 2.24 7.72 -21.20
N VAL A 23 3.10 8.26 -20.33
CA VAL A 23 4.46 8.63 -20.73
C VAL A 23 5.18 7.32 -20.99
N VAL A 24 5.11 6.86 -22.25
CA VAL A 24 5.83 5.67 -22.69
C VAL A 24 7.30 6.05 -22.76
N MET A 25 8.01 5.87 -21.65
CA MET A 25 9.45 6.05 -21.61
C MET A 25 10.08 4.85 -22.32
N HIS A 26 10.59 5.07 -23.52
CA HIS A 26 11.20 4.00 -24.32
C HIS A 26 12.28 3.24 -23.51
N GLY A 27 12.14 1.92 -23.42
CA GLY A 27 13.05 1.04 -22.68
C GLY A 27 12.65 0.78 -21.23
N CYS A 28 11.63 1.47 -20.71
CA CYS A 28 11.12 1.23 -19.35
C CYS A 28 10.02 0.16 -19.35
N PRO A 29 10.10 -0.85 -18.48
CA PRO A 29 9.02 -1.82 -18.31
C PRO A 29 7.78 -1.15 -17.72
N GLU A 30 6.64 -1.35 -18.36
CA GLU A 30 5.35 -0.79 -17.92
C GLU A 30 4.59 -1.73 -16.96
N LYS A 31 5.04 -2.98 -16.83
CA LYS A 31 4.39 -4.01 -16.02
C LYS A 31 5.41 -4.89 -15.30
N CYS A 32 5.02 -5.38 -14.13
CA CYS A 32 5.68 -6.46 -13.42
C CYS A 32 4.65 -7.53 -13.10
N GLY A 33 4.76 -8.70 -13.74
CA GLY A 33 3.69 -9.70 -13.72
C GLY A 33 2.40 -9.12 -14.28
N ASP A 34 1.33 -9.17 -13.49
CA ASP A 34 -0.01 -8.69 -13.89
C ASP A 34 -0.28 -7.22 -13.47
N ILE A 35 0.66 -6.58 -12.77
CA ILE A 35 0.50 -5.22 -12.24
C ILE A 35 1.10 -4.20 -13.22
N SER A 36 0.32 -3.18 -13.56
CA SER A 36 0.79 -2.04 -14.34
C SER A 36 1.47 -1.02 -13.45
N VAL A 37 2.58 -0.44 -13.94
CA VAL A 37 3.40 0.54 -13.21
C VAL A 37 3.32 1.88 -13.94
N PRO A 38 2.34 2.74 -13.58
CA PRO A 38 2.19 4.05 -14.19
C PRO A 38 3.16 5.07 -13.59
N TYR A 39 3.52 6.09 -14.37
CA TYR A 39 4.20 7.28 -13.86
C TYR A 39 3.37 7.92 -12.73
N PRO A 40 3.94 8.38 -11.61
CA PRO A 40 5.37 8.65 -11.36
C PRO A 40 6.24 7.46 -10.97
N PHE A 41 5.65 6.28 -10.81
CA PHE A 41 6.37 5.05 -10.48
C PHE A 41 7.15 4.53 -11.68
N GLY A 42 8.21 3.77 -11.41
CA GLY A 42 8.97 3.09 -12.45
C GLY A 42 9.73 1.89 -11.90
N ILE A 43 9.84 0.83 -12.71
CA ILE A 43 10.65 -0.35 -12.37
C ILE A 43 12.12 0.01 -12.54
N GLU A 44 12.95 -0.39 -11.57
CA GLU A 44 14.39 -0.21 -11.61
C GLU A 44 15.00 -0.90 -12.84
N VAL A 45 15.79 -0.15 -13.61
CA VAL A 45 16.54 -0.64 -14.77
C VAL A 45 17.97 -0.09 -14.71
N PRO A 46 19.01 -0.93 -14.91
CA PRO A 46 20.39 -0.47 -14.90
C PRO A 46 20.62 0.65 -15.93
N ASN A 47 21.18 1.78 -15.48
CA ASN A 47 21.52 2.95 -16.30
C ASN A 47 20.34 3.63 -17.02
N LEU A 48 19.10 3.35 -16.62
CA LEU A 48 17.91 3.97 -17.20
C LEU A 48 16.94 4.40 -16.09
N ARG A 49 16.56 5.68 -16.09
CA ARG A 49 15.65 6.23 -15.08
C ARG A 49 14.21 6.15 -15.56
N CYS A 50 13.44 5.23 -14.98
CA CYS A 50 12.04 4.97 -15.34
C CYS A 50 11.02 5.60 -14.39
N SER A 51 11.45 6.08 -13.24
CA SER A 51 10.63 6.71 -12.20
C SER A 51 10.85 8.23 -12.14
N MET A 52 9.94 8.94 -11.46
CA MET A 52 10.06 10.38 -11.22
C MET A 52 11.31 10.75 -10.41
N ASN A 53 11.69 9.91 -9.43
CA ASN A 53 12.91 9.96 -8.62
C ASN A 53 13.02 8.65 -7.83
N ASP A 54 14.08 8.51 -7.03
CA ASP A 54 14.39 7.28 -6.30
C ASP A 54 13.29 6.84 -5.31
N ASN A 55 12.48 7.77 -4.79
CA ASN A 55 11.35 7.44 -3.92
C ASN A 55 10.19 6.74 -4.66
N PHE A 56 10.15 6.85 -6.00
CA PHE A 56 9.14 6.22 -6.86
C PHE A 56 9.72 5.02 -7.64
N THR A 57 10.95 4.63 -7.36
CA THR A 57 11.58 3.45 -7.97
C THR A 57 11.10 2.18 -7.26
N LEU A 58 10.59 1.23 -8.04
CA LEU A 58 10.07 -0.05 -7.58
C LEU A 58 10.94 -1.20 -8.11
N GLN A 59 10.95 -2.33 -7.40
CA GLN A 59 11.67 -3.52 -7.84
C GLN A 59 10.71 -4.56 -8.40
N CYS A 60 11.13 -5.27 -9.44
CA CYS A 60 10.38 -6.38 -10.00
C CYS A 60 11.15 -7.69 -9.78
N ASN A 61 10.71 -8.47 -8.80
CA ASN A 61 11.36 -9.73 -8.44
C ASN A 61 10.89 -10.84 -9.37
N ASN A 62 11.74 -11.16 -10.34
CA ASN A 62 11.60 -12.31 -11.22
C ASN A 62 12.19 -13.54 -10.53
N ASN A 63 11.35 -14.34 -9.88
CA ASN A 63 11.80 -15.57 -9.25
C ASN A 63 11.90 -16.68 -10.31
N SER A 64 13.00 -16.70 -11.08
CA SER A 64 13.20 -17.59 -12.24
C SER A 64 13.13 -19.08 -11.90
N GLU A 65 13.26 -19.46 -10.62
CA GLU A 65 13.22 -20.85 -10.15
C GLU A 65 11.79 -21.37 -9.91
N SER A 66 10.84 -20.48 -9.61
CA SER A 66 9.43 -20.84 -9.45
C SER A 66 8.65 -20.40 -10.69
N LYS A 67 7.76 -21.23 -11.23
CA LYS A 67 6.84 -20.88 -12.34
C LYS A 67 5.79 -19.81 -11.96
N SER A 68 6.05 -19.00 -10.95
CA SER A 68 5.19 -17.93 -10.46
C SER A 68 5.37 -16.65 -11.26
N SER A 69 4.28 -15.89 -11.43
CA SER A 69 4.33 -14.54 -11.99
C SER A 69 5.31 -13.65 -11.19
N PRO A 70 6.07 -12.75 -11.84
CA PRO A 70 6.91 -11.77 -11.17
C PRO A 70 6.16 -10.96 -10.12
N LYS A 71 6.86 -10.55 -9.06
CA LYS A 71 6.28 -9.76 -7.97
C LYS A 71 6.83 -8.35 -7.98
N LEU A 72 5.93 -7.37 -8.03
CA LEU A 72 6.28 -5.96 -7.86
C LEU A 72 6.49 -5.68 -6.37
N MET A 73 7.55 -4.94 -6.03
CA MET A 73 7.99 -4.74 -4.65
C MET A 73 8.21 -3.26 -4.33
N LEU A 74 7.79 -2.86 -3.14
CA LEU A 74 8.13 -1.60 -2.48
C LEU A 74 8.96 -1.94 -1.23
N GLY A 75 10.28 -1.82 -1.33
CA GLY A 75 11.17 -2.40 -0.32
C GLY A 75 10.93 -3.90 -0.18
N ASP A 76 10.66 -4.35 1.05
CA ASP A 76 10.38 -5.77 1.35
C ASP A 76 8.91 -6.17 1.13
N PHE A 77 8.04 -5.22 0.77
CA PHE A 77 6.60 -5.44 0.69
C PHE A 77 6.15 -5.66 -0.76
N GLN A 78 5.41 -6.75 -0.99
CA GLN A 78 4.82 -7.02 -2.30
C GLN A 78 3.70 -6.03 -2.58
N ILE A 79 3.76 -5.32 -3.69
CA ILE A 79 2.67 -4.49 -4.18
C ILE A 79 1.60 -5.39 -4.82
N LEU A 80 0.34 -5.13 -4.48
CA LEU A 80 -0.84 -5.79 -5.04
C LEU A 80 -1.55 -4.92 -6.06
N ASN A 81 -1.55 -3.60 -5.86
CA ASN A 81 -2.21 -2.64 -6.74
C ASN A 81 -1.59 -1.25 -6.63
N ILE A 82 -1.65 -0.49 -7.72
CA ILE A 82 -1.30 0.93 -7.78
C ILE A 82 -2.47 1.67 -8.41
N SER A 83 -3.03 2.66 -7.70
CA SER A 83 -4.05 3.56 -8.22
C SER A 83 -3.53 4.99 -8.20
N VAL A 84 -3.27 5.56 -9.39
CA VAL A 84 -2.86 6.96 -9.52
C VAL A 84 -4.03 7.90 -9.23
N GLU A 85 -5.24 7.53 -9.65
CA GLU A 85 -6.46 8.31 -9.41
C GLU A 85 -6.74 8.46 -7.91
N GLU A 86 -6.61 7.37 -7.14
CA GLU A 86 -6.80 7.42 -5.69
C GLU A 86 -5.53 7.84 -4.93
N SER A 87 -4.40 7.98 -5.63
CA SER A 87 -3.08 8.20 -5.03
C SER A 87 -2.71 7.14 -3.98
N THR A 88 -3.00 5.87 -4.27
CA THR A 88 -2.77 4.75 -3.34
C THR A 88 -1.89 3.66 -3.94
N ILE A 89 -1.13 3.02 -3.05
CA ILE A 89 -0.46 1.75 -3.30
C ILE A 89 -0.98 0.77 -2.25
N THR A 90 -1.41 -0.40 -2.69
CA THR A 90 -1.79 -1.49 -1.79
C THR A 90 -0.62 -2.46 -1.71
N VAL A 91 -0.10 -2.68 -0.51
CA VAL A 91 0.97 -3.64 -0.25
C VAL A 91 0.46 -4.79 0.60
N LEU A 92 1.06 -5.96 0.42
CA LEU A 92 0.83 -7.14 1.23
C LEU A 92 1.77 -7.11 2.43
N THR A 93 1.20 -7.28 3.62
CA THR A 93 1.94 -7.48 4.87
C THR A 93 1.54 -8.80 5.53
N THR A 94 2.45 -9.38 6.30
CA THR A 94 2.19 -10.55 7.14
C THR A 94 1.53 -10.11 8.45
N MET A 95 0.66 -10.95 9.02
CA MET A 95 0.09 -10.69 10.33
C MET A 95 1.11 -10.99 11.42
N ALA A 96 1.35 -10.02 12.32
CA ALA A 96 2.05 -10.29 13.56
C ALA A 96 1.19 -11.16 14.48
N TYR A 97 1.80 -12.01 15.29
CA TYR A 97 1.08 -12.83 16.26
C TYR A 97 1.94 -13.09 17.50
N GLU A 98 1.26 -13.34 18.61
CA GLU A 98 1.85 -13.84 19.84
C GLU A 98 0.86 -14.86 20.41
N CYS A 99 1.25 -16.13 20.35
CA CYS A 99 0.40 -17.27 20.68
C CYS A 99 1.11 -18.16 21.70
N TYR A 100 0.36 -18.72 22.65
CA TYR A 100 0.91 -19.75 23.53
C TYR A 100 1.28 -21.01 22.74
N ASN A 101 2.43 -21.59 23.07
CA ASN A 101 2.79 -22.92 22.60
C ASN A 101 1.78 -23.97 23.08
N VAL A 102 1.72 -25.10 22.38
CA VAL A 102 0.79 -26.20 22.70
C VAL A 102 0.91 -26.66 24.15
N SER A 103 2.13 -26.68 24.69
CA SER A 103 2.45 -27.05 26.07
C SER A 103 2.18 -25.94 27.11
N ARG A 104 1.77 -24.74 26.67
CA ARG A 104 1.45 -23.54 27.49
C ARG A 104 2.57 -23.06 28.43
N ASP A 105 3.79 -23.47 28.14
CA ASP A 105 5.02 -23.20 28.88
C ASP A 105 5.93 -22.19 28.15
N GLY A 106 5.53 -21.71 26.97
CA GLY A 106 6.23 -20.69 26.21
C GLY A 106 5.33 -19.98 25.21
N LEU A 107 5.85 -18.92 24.62
CA LEU A 107 5.19 -18.10 23.60
C LEU A 107 5.85 -18.36 22.24
N ASN A 108 5.04 -18.47 21.20
CA ASN A 108 5.45 -18.37 19.81
C ASN A 108 4.97 -17.02 19.28
N PHE A 109 5.89 -16.20 18.81
CA PHE A 109 5.56 -14.88 18.30
C PHE A 109 6.27 -14.60 16.99
N TYR A 110 5.68 -13.70 16.21
CA TYR A 110 6.24 -13.18 15.00
C TYR A 110 5.89 -11.70 14.90
N ASP A 111 6.93 -10.88 14.79
CA ASP A 111 6.79 -9.44 14.61
C ASP A 111 6.92 -9.09 13.13
N THR A 112 6.19 -8.05 12.74
CA THR A 112 6.31 -7.42 11.42
C THR A 112 6.43 -5.92 11.62
N SER A 113 7.25 -5.27 10.81
CA SER A 113 7.41 -3.81 10.89
C SER A 113 7.60 -3.24 9.50
N MET A 114 6.99 -2.08 9.25
CA MET A 114 7.16 -1.30 8.04
C MET A 114 7.53 0.11 8.45
N SER A 115 8.71 0.58 8.04
CA SER A 115 9.11 1.97 8.24
C SER A 115 8.90 2.74 6.93
N LEU A 116 8.09 3.80 6.99
CA LEU A 116 7.90 4.75 5.90
C LEU A 116 8.74 6.02 6.10
N THR A 117 9.62 6.02 7.12
CA THR A 117 10.45 7.17 7.50
C THR A 117 11.35 7.58 6.33
N GLY A 118 11.34 8.87 5.99
CA GLY A 118 12.14 9.41 4.88
C GLY A 118 11.57 9.13 3.49
N THR A 119 10.41 8.45 3.39
CA THR A 119 9.70 8.23 2.12
C THR A 119 8.53 9.22 1.98
N PRO A 120 7.99 9.44 0.77
CA PRO A 120 6.80 10.28 0.56
C PRO A 120 5.48 9.55 0.89
N TYR A 121 5.53 8.32 1.41
CA TYR A 121 4.35 7.49 1.65
C TYR A 121 3.83 7.64 3.08
N THR A 122 2.52 7.47 3.24
CA THR A 122 1.86 7.40 4.55
C THR A 122 0.83 6.27 4.56
N PHE A 123 0.46 5.79 5.74
CA PHE A 123 -0.64 4.84 5.87
C PHE A 123 -1.98 5.55 5.67
N SER A 124 -2.81 5.03 4.77
CA SER A 124 -4.17 5.56 4.56
C SER A 124 -5.03 5.37 5.80
N ALA A 125 -5.48 6.46 6.41
CA ALA A 125 -6.35 6.45 7.58
C ALA A 125 -7.79 6.00 7.26
N THR A 126 -8.18 6.00 5.99
CA THR A 126 -9.55 5.67 5.54
C THR A 126 -9.65 4.29 4.90
N GLN A 127 -8.57 3.81 4.27
CA GLN A 127 -8.56 2.50 3.60
C GLN A 127 -7.97 1.39 4.47
N ASN A 128 -7.18 1.72 5.50
CA ASN A 128 -6.63 0.71 6.42
C ASN A 128 -7.47 0.59 7.70
N ARG A 129 -7.53 -0.63 8.22
CA ARG A 129 -8.07 -0.93 9.55
C ARG A 129 -7.03 -1.69 10.36
N PHE A 130 -6.53 -1.07 11.42
CA PHE A 130 -5.69 -1.75 12.39
C PHE A 130 -6.56 -2.62 13.29
N THR A 131 -6.28 -3.92 13.33
CA THR A 131 -7.11 -4.91 14.03
C THR A 131 -6.22 -5.83 14.86
N ALA A 132 -6.60 -6.06 16.12
CA ALA A 132 -6.05 -7.12 16.95
C ALA A 132 -7.13 -8.14 17.28
N ILE A 133 -6.76 -9.42 17.27
CA ILE A 133 -7.67 -10.53 17.58
C ILE A 133 -6.99 -11.40 18.62
N GLY A 134 -7.66 -11.63 19.74
CA GLY A 134 -7.13 -12.49 20.79
C GLY A 134 -7.66 -12.13 22.17
N CYS A 135 -7.08 -12.81 23.16
CA CYS A 135 -7.40 -12.74 24.56
C CYS A 135 -6.15 -12.26 25.29
N ASP A 136 -6.27 -11.29 26.19
CA ASP A 136 -5.14 -10.58 26.82
C ASP A 136 -4.12 -10.08 25.78
N THR A 137 -4.63 -9.44 24.73
CA THR A 137 -3.88 -9.03 23.55
C THR A 137 -3.78 -7.51 23.49
N MET A 138 -2.57 -7.00 23.29
CA MET A 138 -2.30 -5.59 23.04
C MET A 138 -1.54 -5.46 21.72
N ALA A 139 -2.04 -4.62 20.82
CA ALA A 139 -1.34 -4.26 19.59
C ALA A 139 -1.28 -2.74 19.49
N TYR A 140 -0.14 -2.20 19.07
CA TYR A 140 0.04 -0.78 18.87
C TYR A 140 0.80 -0.51 17.56
N MET A 141 0.51 0.63 16.96
CA MET A 141 1.20 1.17 15.80
C MET A 141 1.46 2.64 16.07
N GLY A 142 2.67 3.11 15.79
CA GLY A 142 3.02 4.51 15.96
C GLY A 142 4.09 4.95 14.97
N ASP A 143 4.30 6.25 14.88
CA ASP A 143 5.45 6.80 14.17
C ASP A 143 6.76 6.34 14.84
N SER A 144 7.80 6.24 14.02
CA SER A 144 9.17 5.88 14.40
C SER A 144 9.76 6.76 15.52
N ASP A 145 9.36 8.03 15.59
CA ASP A 145 9.79 8.97 16.63
C ASP A 145 8.88 8.97 17.88
N GLY A 146 7.72 8.29 17.81
CA GLY A 146 6.75 8.18 18.89
C GLY A 146 6.05 9.49 19.28
N THR A 147 6.15 10.55 18.47
CA THR A 147 5.68 11.90 18.86
C THR A 147 4.39 12.34 18.17
N SER A 148 4.11 11.85 16.97
CA SER A 148 3.12 12.44 16.06
C SER A 148 1.83 11.60 15.95
N PHE A 149 1.96 10.28 15.93
CA PHE A 149 0.86 9.35 15.68
C PHE A 149 1.04 8.07 16.50
N GLY A 150 -0.06 7.64 17.12
CA GLY A 150 -0.15 6.38 17.83
C GLY A 150 -1.58 5.87 17.83
N THR A 151 -1.77 4.60 17.54
CA THR A 151 -3.05 3.90 17.64
C THR A 151 -2.83 2.51 18.21
N GLY A 152 -3.88 1.92 18.77
CA GLY A 152 -3.76 0.61 19.39
C GLY A 152 -5.10 -0.10 19.54
N CYS A 153 -5.01 -1.40 19.78
CA CYS A 153 -6.12 -2.26 20.13
C CYS A 153 -5.75 -3.01 21.41
N ILE A 154 -6.70 -3.10 22.34
CA ILE A 154 -6.55 -3.88 23.56
C ILE A 154 -7.78 -4.79 23.71
N SER A 155 -7.52 -6.05 24.02
CA SER A 155 -8.53 -7.06 24.34
C SER A 155 -8.14 -7.70 25.67
N LEU A 156 -9.00 -7.59 26.67
CA LEU A 156 -8.78 -8.15 28.00
C LEU A 156 -9.80 -9.25 28.25
N CYS A 157 -9.33 -10.38 28.76
CA CYS A 157 -10.18 -11.49 29.15
C CYS A 157 -10.12 -11.69 30.66
N TYR A 158 -11.28 -11.92 31.26
CA TYR A 158 -11.34 -12.39 32.63
C TYR A 158 -11.61 -13.89 32.62
N HIS A 159 -10.70 -14.66 33.23
CA HIS A 159 -11.05 -16.00 33.69
C HIS A 159 -11.76 -15.82 35.04
N GLU A 160 -13.02 -16.27 35.15
CA GLU A 160 -13.62 -16.40 36.47
C GLU A 160 -12.80 -17.39 37.29
N VAL A 161 -12.26 -16.93 38.42
CA VAL A 161 -11.64 -17.83 39.40
C VAL A 161 -12.80 -18.54 40.09
N SER A 162 -13.12 -19.74 39.61
CA SER A 162 -14.05 -20.64 40.30
C SER A 162 -13.44 -20.98 41.67
N ASN A 163 -14.03 -20.41 42.72
CA ASN A 163 -13.67 -20.65 44.11
C ASN A 163 -14.30 -21.96 44.62
#